data_AF-E2BPD5-F1
#
_entry.id   AF-E2BPD5-F1
#
_cell.length_a   1.000
_cell.length_b   1.000
_cell.length_c   1.000
_cell.angle_alpha   90.00
_cell.angle_beta   90.00
_cell.angle_gamma   90.00
#
_symmetry.space_group_name_H-M   'P 1'
#
loop_
_entity.id
_entity.type
_entity.pdbx_description
1 polymer ?
#
loop_
_entity_poly.entity_id
_entity_poly.type
_entity_poly.pdbx_seq_one_letter_code
_entity_poly.pdbx_strand_id
1 'polypeptide(L)' 'RLRRACRSIPANVLRKTVDAFEKRLQLCIQQNGGTFEHLL' A
#
# COMPACT_ATOMS: atom_id res chain seq x y z
N ARG A 1 16.72 -9.45 -13.03
CA ARG A 1 15.34 -8.99 -13.33
C ARG A 1 14.75 -8.17 -12.18
N LEU A 2 14.55 -8.76 -10.99
CA LEU A 2 13.96 -8.06 -9.82
C LEU A 2 14.67 -6.76 -9.43
N ARG A 3 16.01 -6.76 -9.26
CA ARG A 3 16.76 -5.54 -8.91
C ARG A 3 16.57 -4.38 -9.91
N ARG A 4 16.43 -4.68 -11.21
CA ARG A 4 16.17 -3.65 -12.23
C ARG A 4 14.76 -3.10 -12.09
N ALA A 5 13.77 -3.97 -11.90
CA ALA A 5 12.39 -3.57 -11.67
C ALA A 5 12.22 -2.74 -10.39
N CYS A 6 12.89 -3.11 -9.28
CA CYS A 6 12.86 -2.30 -8.05
C CYS A 6 13.49 -0.92 -8.26
N ARG A 7 14.59 -0.82 -8.99
CA ARG A 7 15.26 0.46 -9.30
C ARG A 7 14.44 1.36 -10.21
N SER A 8 13.56 0.81 -11.04
CA SER A 8 12.68 1.62 -11.91
C SER A 8 11.46 2.17 -11.18
N ILE A 9 11.19 1.76 -9.94
CA ILE A 9 10.07 2.29 -9.16
C ILE A 9 10.41 3.73 -8.74
N PRO A 10 9.60 4.72 -9.11
CA PRO A 10 9.82 6.10 -8.69
C PRO A 10 9.69 6.27 -7.16
N ALA A 11 10.53 7.12 -6.57
CA ALA A 11 10.54 7.34 -5.12
C ALA A 11 9.18 7.86 -4.58
N ASN A 12 8.47 8.66 -5.38
CA ASN A 12 7.14 9.15 -5.00
C ASN A 12 6.08 8.03 -4.93
N VAL A 13 6.23 6.94 -5.70
CA VAL A 13 5.34 5.77 -5.61
C VAL A 13 5.52 5.09 -4.25
N LEU A 14 6.77 4.87 -3.83
CA LEU A 14 7.06 4.31 -2.51
C LEU A 14 6.54 5.20 -1.37
N ARG A 15 6.76 6.51 -1.47
CA ARG A 15 6.24 7.46 -0.47
C ARG A 15 4.70 7.44 -0.40
N LYS A 16 4.01 7.46 -1.54
CA LYS A 16 2.55 7.31 -1.57
C LYS A 16 2.06 6.01 -0.93
N THR A 17 2.80 4.90 -1.09
CA THR A 17 2.47 3.63 -0.43
C THR A 17 2.58 3.74 1.09
N VAL A 18 3.62 4.41 1.60
CA VAL A 18 3.79 4.66 3.04
C VAL A 18 2.69 5.59 3.55
N ASP A 19 2.41 6.69 2.84
CA ASP A 19 1.38 7.66 3.23
C ASP A 19 -0.03 7.01 3.25
N ALA A 20 -0.30 6.07 2.36
CA ALA A 20 -1.56 5.33 2.30
C ALA A 20 -1.68 4.21 3.36
N PHE A 21 -0.64 3.93 4.13
CA PHE A 21 -0.64 2.83 5.09
C PHE A 21 -1.67 3.03 6.20
N GLU A 22 -1.79 4.25 6.74
CA GLU A 22 -2.77 4.55 7.78
C GLU A 22 -4.21 4.31 7.30
N LYS A 23 -4.56 4.78 6.09
CA LYS A 23 -5.87 4.51 5.46
C LYS A 23 -6.15 3.01 5.39
N ARG A 24 -5.16 2.23 4.93
CA ARG A 24 -5.26 0.77 4.83
C ARG A 24 -5.46 0.10 6.19
N LEU A 25 -4.74 0.57 7.21
CA LEU A 25 -4.89 0.06 8.58
C LEU A 25 -6.30 0.34 9.13
N GLN A 26 -6.83 1.54 8.91
CA GLN A 26 -8.19 1.88 9.33
C GLN A 26 -9.24 0.99 8.66
N LEU A 27 -9.11 0.74 7.36
CA LEU A 27 -10.01 -0.17 6.64
C LEU A 27 -9.91 -1.60 7.17
N CYS A 28 -8.70 -2.10 7.47
CA CYS A 28 -8.49 -3.40 8.08
C CYS A 28 -9.20 -3.53 9.44
N ILE A 29 -9.09 -2.50 10.29
CA ILE A 29 -9.75 -2.45 11.59
C ILE A 29 -11.28 -2.46 11.42
N GLN A 30 -11.81 -1.65 10.50
CA GLN A 30 -13.25 -1.59 10.21
C GLN A 30 -13.82 -2.92 9.74
N GLN A 31 -13.02 -3.72 9.01
CA GLN A 31 -13.41 -5.04 8.53
C GLN A 31 -13.04 -6.16 9.52
N ASN A 32 -12.64 -5.83 10.76
CA ASN A 32 -12.22 -6.80 11.77
C ASN A 32 -11.15 -7.78 11.26
N GLY A 33 -10.17 -7.26 10.52
CA GLY A 33 -9.11 -8.06 9.89
C GLY A 33 -9.50 -8.75 8.58
N GLY A 34 -10.72 -8.56 8.09
CA GLY A 34 -11.18 -9.06 6.80
C GLY A 34 -10.61 -8.32 5.59
N THR A 35 -10.86 -8.85 4.40
CA THR A 35 -10.45 -8.24 3.11
C THR A 35 -11.08 -6.86 2.94
N PHE A 36 -10.27 -5.86 2.63
CA PHE A 36 -10.70 -4.46 2.53
C PHE A 36 -10.28 -3.79 1.22
N GLU A 37 -9.66 -4.51 0.30
CA GLU A 37 -9.15 -4.00 -0.97
C GLU A 37 -10.26 -3.44 -1.88
N HIS A 38 -11.49 -3.92 -1.72
CA HIS A 38 -12.66 -3.40 -2.42
C HIS A 38 -13.10 -2.00 -1.94
N LEU A 39 -12.53 -1.50 -0.85
CA LEU A 39 -12.82 -0.19 -0.24
C LEU A 39 -11.70 0.85 -0.50
N LEU A 40 -10.64 0.46 -1.22
CA LEU A 40 -9.43 1.29 -1.38
C LEU A 40 -9.50 2.34 -2.48
#